data_AF-A0A1I3X719-F1
#
_entry.id   AF-A0A1I3X719-F1
#
_cell.length_a   1.000
_cell.length_b   1.000
_cell.length_c   1.000
_cell.angle_alpha   90.00
_cell.angle_beta   90.00
_cell.angle_gamma   90.00
#
_symmetry.space_group_name_H-M   'P 1'
#
loop_
_entity.id
_entity.type
_entity.pdbx_description
1 polymer ?
#
loop_
_entity_poly.entity_id
_entity_poly.type
_entity_poly.pdbx_seq_one_letter_code
_entity_poly.pdbx_strand_id
1 'polypeptide(L)' 'MHVRPYHSARSNAPHVFHEDDDCPAGRTLAWFDKVEGTEGCEPCPQCVRTAATCPEHPVGATH' A
#
# COMPACT_ATOMS: atom_id res chain seq x y z
N MET A 1 1.75 -10.17 1.55
CA MET A 1 3.19 -10.26 1.92
C MET A 1 3.78 -8.86 1.75
N HIS A 2 4.61 -8.37 2.69
CA HIS A 2 5.23 -7.06 2.52
C HIS A 2 6.20 -7.09 1.33
N VAL A 3 6.00 -6.17 0.39
CA VAL A 3 6.78 -6.05 -0.84
C VAL A 3 7.36 -4.65 -0.94
N ARG A 4 8.25 -4.46 -1.93
CA ARG A 4 8.73 -3.12 -2.25
C ARG A 4 7.53 -2.22 -2.57
N PRO A 5 7.49 -0.99 -2.02
CA PRO A 5 6.42 -0.05 -2.31
C PRO A 5 6.24 0.11 -3.81
N TYR A 6 5.01 0.09 -4.29
CA TYR A 6 4.68 0.35 -5.69
C TYR A 6 3.39 1.15 -5.78
N HIS A 7 3.20 1.94 -6.83
CA HIS A 7 1.98 2.66 -7.11
C HIS A 7 1.52 2.37 -8.54
N SER A 8 0.34 2.85 -8.94
CA SER A 8 -0.13 2.67 -10.30
C SER A 8 0.45 3.72 -11.25
N ALA A 9 0.93 3.30 -12.42
CA ALA A 9 1.37 4.18 -13.50
C ALA A 9 0.23 5.02 -14.11
N ARG A 10 -1.04 4.63 -13.88
CA ARG A 10 -2.18 5.25 -14.54
C ARG A 10 -2.83 6.31 -13.68
N SER A 11 -3.11 7.45 -14.30
CA SER A 11 -3.76 8.61 -13.66
C SER A 11 -5.22 8.35 -13.22
N ASN A 12 -5.85 7.25 -13.66
CA ASN A 12 -7.21 6.90 -13.26
C ASN A 12 -7.29 5.95 -12.05
N ALA A 13 -6.15 5.43 -11.59
CA ALA A 13 -6.07 4.70 -10.35
C ALA A 13 -5.91 5.66 -9.17
N PRO A 14 -6.28 5.26 -7.95
CA PRO A 14 -5.99 6.04 -6.75
C PRO A 14 -4.49 6.33 -6.66
N HIS A 15 -4.14 7.59 -6.40
CA HIS A 15 -2.75 8.06 -6.33
C HIS A 15 -2.09 7.67 -4.99
N VAL A 16 -2.08 6.37 -4.71
CA VAL A 16 -1.56 5.78 -3.47
C VAL A 16 -0.52 4.72 -3.78
N PHE A 17 0.42 4.50 -2.85
CA PHE A 17 1.36 3.40 -2.95
C PHE A 17 0.93 2.20 -2.08
N HIS A 18 1.35 1.02 -2.51
CA HIS A 18 1.08 -0.27 -1.91
C HIS A 18 2.39 -0.90 -1.47
N GLU A 19 2.45 -1.33 -0.23
CA GLU A 19 3.59 -2.07 0.35
C GLU A 19 3.22 -3.53 0.64
N ASP A 20 2.00 -3.94 0.28
CA ASP A 20 1.51 -5.31 0.42
C ASP A 20 0.94 -5.77 -0.92
N ASP A 21 1.49 -6.85 -1.48
CA ASP A 21 1.03 -7.39 -2.77
C ASP A 21 -0.33 -8.11 -2.64
N ASP A 22 -0.70 -8.55 -1.44
CA ASP A 22 -2.00 -9.16 -1.15
C ASP A 22 -3.10 -8.11 -0.95
N CYS A 23 -2.77 -6.82 -0.98
CA CYS A 23 -3.75 -5.75 -0.84
C CYS A 23 -4.82 -5.87 -1.94
N PRO A 24 -6.12 -5.96 -1.60
CA PRO A 24 -7.19 -6.10 -2.60
C PRO A 24 -7.17 -4.99 -3.64
N ALA A 25 -6.93 -3.74 -3.22
CA ALA A 25 -6.76 -2.61 -4.12
C ALA A 25 -5.53 -2.77 -5.03
N GLY A 26 -4.39 -3.19 -4.47
CA GLY A 26 -3.18 -3.47 -5.25
C GLY A 26 -3.33 -4.63 -6.24
N ARG A 27 -4.16 -5.63 -5.91
CA ARG A 27 -4.51 -6.77 -6.79
C ARG A 27 -5.42 -6.39 -7.95
N THR A 28 -6.15 -5.28 -7.87
CA THR A 28 -6.91 -4.76 -9.01
C THR A 28 -6.01 -4.13 -10.07
N LEU A 29 -4.78 -3.74 -9.70
CA LEU A 29 -3.78 -3.21 -10.63
C LEU A 29 -3.15 -4.36 -11.41
N ALA A 30 -3.14 -4.24 -12.74
CA ALA A 30 -2.42 -5.17 -13.57
C ALA A 30 -0.91 -5.06 -13.29
N TRP A 31 -0.19 -6.18 -13.37
CA TRP A 31 1.24 -6.24 -13.02
C TRP A 31 2.11 -5.25 -13.83
N PHE A 32 1.73 -4.96 -15.08
CA PHE A 32 2.45 -4.01 -15.94
C PHE A 32 2.13 -2.54 -15.64
N ASP A 33 1.05 -2.26 -14.89
CA ASP A 33 0.69 -0.92 -14.43
C ASP A 33 1.29 -0.63 -13.04
N LYS A 34 1.98 -1.59 -12.40
CA LYS A 34 2.64 -1.41 -11.10
C LYS A 34 4.02 -0.79 -11.30
N VAL A 35 4.22 0.41 -10.78
CA VAL A 35 5.51 1.13 -10.80
C VAL A 35 6.11 1.09 -9.41
N GLU A 36 7.35 0.65 -9.33
CA GLU A 36 8.07 0.59 -8.06
C GLU A 36 8.39 2.00 -7.53
N GLY A 37 8.27 2.15 -6.22
CA GLY A 37 8.46 3.41 -5.51
C GLY A 37 7.14 4.02 -5.05
N THR A 38 7.25 5.05 -4.22
CA THR A 38 6.11 5.79 -3.69
C THR A 38 5.80 7.05 -4.51
N GLU A 39 6.79 7.64 -5.20
CA GLU A 39 6.66 8.93 -5.92
C GLU A 39 5.97 10.04 -5.12
N GLY A 40 6.08 10.00 -3.79
CA GLY A 40 5.38 10.95 -2.91
C GLY A 40 3.86 10.74 -2.81
N CYS A 41 3.35 9.64 -3.36
CA CYS A 41 1.98 9.19 -3.15
C CYS A 41 1.74 8.93 -1.66
N GLU A 42 0.49 9.07 -1.23
CA GLU A 42 0.08 8.65 0.10
C GLU A 42 0.05 7.11 0.20
N PRO A 43 0.27 6.53 1.39
CA PRO A 43 0.18 5.09 1.55
C PRO A 43 -1.27 4.62 1.40
N CYS A 44 -1.44 3.44 0.80
CA CYS A 44 -2.76 2.85 0.65
C CYS A 44 -3.37 2.59 2.04
N PRO A 45 -4.60 3.08 2.34
CA PRO A 45 -5.19 2.94 3.66
C PRO A 45 -5.55 1.49 4.03
N GLN A 46 -5.57 0.58 3.06
CA GLN A 46 -5.65 -0.86 3.33
C GLN A 46 -4.27 -1.42 3.68
N CYS A 47 -3.21 -1.05 2.95
CA CYS A 47 -1.85 -1.48 3.23
C CYS A 47 -1.35 -0.97 4.61
N VAL A 48 -1.65 0.27 4.99
CA VAL A 48 -1.32 0.79 6.33
C VAL A 48 -2.04 0.02 7.42
N ARG A 49 -3.32 -0.34 7.19
CA ARG A 49 -4.10 -1.11 8.15
C ARG A 49 -3.64 -2.57 8.25
N THR A 50 -3.15 -3.17 7.16
CA THR A 50 -2.60 -4.54 7.20
C THR A 50 -1.15 -4.59 7.70
N ALA A 51 -0.34 -3.56 7.44
CA ALA A 51 1.01 -3.44 8.02
C ALA A 51 0.95 -3.26 9.55
N ALA A 52 -0.13 -2.66 10.04
CA ALA A 52 -0.30 -2.36 11.45
C ALA A 52 -1.22 -3.38 12.15
N THR A 53 -0.72 -4.61 12.30
CA THR A 53 -0.99 -5.40 13.52
C THR A 53 0.22 -6.28 13.84
N CYS A 54 1.41 -5.67 13.96
CA CYS A 54 2.49 -6.29 14.71
C CYS A 54 2.08 -6.35 16.20
N PRO A 55 1.94 -7.53 16.82
CA PRO A 55 1.58 -7.63 18.24
C PRO A 55 2.64 -7.03 19.19
N GLU A 56 3.84 -6.75 18.68
CA GLU A 56 4.93 -6.08 19.41
C GLU A 56 4.85 -4.54 19.40
N HIS A 57 4.05 -3.93 18.54
CA HIS A 57 3.87 -2.47 18.48
C HIS A 57 2.42 -2.12 18.15
N PRO A 58 1.54 -1.99 19.16
CA PRO A 58 0.16 -1.58 18.93
C PRO A 58 0.13 -0.13 18.44
N VAL A 59 -0.27 0.06 17.19
CA VAL A 59 -0.86 1.32 16.73
C VAL A 59 -2.18 1.54 17.47
N GLY A 60 -2.07 2.09 18.67
CA GLY A 60 -3.20 2.24 19.58
C GLY A 60 -2.83 2.91 20.89
N ALA A 61 -1.93 3.90 20.85
CA ALA A 61 -1.83 4.89 21.93
C ALA A 61 -2.40 6.22 21.39
N THR A 62 -3.71 6.33 21.41
CA THR A 62 -4.39 7.64 21.37
C THR A 62 -5.19 7.77 22.67
N HIS A 63 -4.69 8.69 23.49
CA HIS A 63 -5.24 9.39 24.68
C HIS A 63 -6.54 8.87 25.33
#